data_AF-A0A172MJT7-F1
#
_entry.id   AF-A0A172MJT7-F1
#
_cell.length_a   1.000
_cell.length_b   1.000
_cell.length_c   1.000
_cell.angle_alpha   90.00
_cell.angle_beta   90.00
_cell.angle_gamma   90.00
#
_symmetry.space_group_name_H-M   'P 1'
#
loop_
_entity.id
_entity.type
_entity.pdbx_description
1 polymer ?
#
loop_
_entity_poly.entity_id
_entity_poly.type
_entity_poly.pdbx_seq_one_letter_code
_entity_poly.pdbx_strand_id
1 'polypeptide(L)'
;GGNLHLSLTNIGFYLITGGLITLILSLVATNYNKLVSNNWSIAQESLYVTIHNIVTNQINAINGQIYFPFIYTLFVFILINNLIGMVNGCLRILFLFNSNDLCSCSQAAWTKKLYSSYSYSAIATKTAPHKNKTRYSFNNKNTFYLNPDYITGFVDGEGCFTLSIFKASRRLLGWQIKPIFSISLHNKDIKLLEAMQRTFGLGKIYKHGNDSMQYRVSSLSNLQIITEHFDKYPLITQKQADYLLFKQAMDTIRNKEHLSLTVLFRYFL
;
A
#
# COMPACT_ATOMS: atom_id res chain seq x y z
N GLY A 1 -29.82 34.85 -29.33
CA GLY A 1 -28.64 34.58 -28.50
C GLY A 1 -28.64 33.12 -28.15
N GLY A 2 -27.61 32.37 -28.54
CA GLY A 2 -27.53 30.95 -28.25
C GLY A 2 -27.23 30.70 -26.78
N ASN A 3 -28.07 29.89 -26.11
CA ASN A 3 -27.84 29.43 -24.75
C ASN A 3 -26.74 28.37 -24.75
N LEU A 4 -25.50 28.78 -24.46
CA LEU A 4 -24.38 27.88 -24.20
C LEU A 4 -24.57 27.23 -22.83
N HIS A 5 -25.13 26.02 -22.81
CA HIS A 5 -25.08 25.16 -21.62
C HIS A 5 -23.69 24.54 -21.51
N LEU A 6 -22.79 25.21 -20.81
CA LEU A 6 -21.50 24.64 -20.39
C LEU A 6 -21.74 23.64 -19.24
N SER A 7 -21.90 22.36 -19.57
CA SER A 7 -21.88 21.29 -18.58
C SER A 7 -20.43 20.99 -18.19
N LEU A 8 -19.96 21.64 -17.12
CA LEU A 8 -18.65 21.34 -16.55
C LEU A 8 -18.69 19.91 -15.99
N THR A 9 -17.96 18.99 -16.60
CA THR A 9 -17.83 17.62 -16.11
C THR A 9 -17.12 17.62 -14.76
N ASN A 10 -17.40 16.64 -13.87
CA ASN A 10 -16.75 16.53 -12.56
C ASN A 10 -15.22 16.64 -12.67
N ILE A 11 -14.62 16.12 -13.74
CA ILE A 11 -13.18 16.26 -14.04
C ILE A 11 -12.76 17.71 -14.28
N GLY A 12 -13.56 18.51 -15.00
CA GLY A 12 -13.29 19.93 -15.22
C GLY A 12 -13.31 20.74 -13.92
N PHE A 13 -14.22 20.42 -13.00
CA PHE A 13 -14.26 21.05 -11.68
C PHE A 13 -12.99 20.75 -10.85
N TYR A 14 -12.52 19.51 -10.85
CA TYR A 14 -11.27 19.13 -10.18
C TYR A 14 -10.04 19.82 -10.79
N LEU A 15 -9.98 19.95 -12.11
CA LEU A 15 -8.87 20.63 -12.78
C LEU A 15 -8.85 22.14 -12.46
N ILE A 16 -10.01 22.80 -12.43
CA ILE A 16 -10.13 24.22 -12.08
C ILE A 16 -9.74 24.45 -10.61
N THR A 17 -10.25 23.62 -9.69
CA THR A 17 -9.91 23.72 -8.26
C THR A 17 -8.43 23.45 -7.99
N GLY A 18 -7.83 22.45 -8.62
CA GLY A 18 -6.39 22.17 -8.55
C GLY A 18 -5.53 23.31 -9.10
N GLY A 19 -5.94 23.91 -10.23
CA GLY A 19 -5.27 25.08 -10.80
C GLY A 19 -5.33 26.31 -9.89
N LEU A 20 -6.49 26.57 -9.27
CA LEU A 20 -6.70 27.69 -8.36
C LEU A 20 -5.87 27.52 -7.08
N ILE A 21 -5.79 26.31 -6.53
CA ILE A 21 -4.93 26.00 -5.37
C ILE A 21 -3.44 26.18 -5.72
N THR A 22 -3.03 25.76 -6.92
CA THR A 22 -1.65 25.96 -7.42
C THR A 22 -1.29 27.45 -7.50
N LEU A 23 -2.23 28.28 -7.95
CA LEU A 23 -2.08 29.73 -7.99
C LEU A 23 -2.01 30.36 -6.58
N ILE A 24 -2.85 29.90 -5.64
CA ILE A 24 -2.81 30.38 -4.25
C ILE A 24 -1.48 30.03 -3.60
N LEU A 25 -0.99 28.80 -3.77
CA LEU A 25 0.29 28.36 -3.21
C LEU A 25 1.47 29.17 -3.76
N SER A 26 1.47 29.47 -5.06
CA SER A 26 2.52 30.32 -5.64
C SER A 26 2.46 31.75 -5.09
N LEU A 27 1.28 32.32 -4.87
CA LEU A 27 1.11 33.64 -4.25
C LEU A 27 1.55 33.66 -2.78
N VAL A 28 1.17 32.67 -1.97
CA VAL A 28 1.57 32.58 -0.54
C VAL A 28 3.07 32.38 -0.39
N ALA A 29 3.71 31.72 -1.35
CA ALA A 29 5.15 31.51 -1.37
C ALA A 29 5.94 32.73 -1.89
N THR A 30 5.29 33.70 -2.56
CA THR A 30 5.94 34.97 -2.90
C THR A 30 6.25 35.77 -1.64
N ASN A 31 7.53 35.92 -1.35
CA ASN A 31 8.00 36.55 -0.12
C ASN A 31 8.56 37.95 -0.39
N TYR A 32 7.68 38.86 -0.84
CA TYR A 32 7.86 40.31 -1.09
C TYR A 32 9.27 40.91 -0.86
N ASN A 33 10.28 40.37 -1.56
CA ASN A 33 11.72 40.68 -1.46
C ASN A 33 12.28 40.85 -0.04
N LYS A 34 11.73 40.19 0.98
CA LYS A 34 12.30 40.19 2.34
C LYS A 34 13.41 39.16 2.45
N LEU A 35 14.55 39.55 3.02
CA LEU A 35 15.74 38.70 3.23
C LEU A 35 15.49 37.52 4.19
N VAL A 36 14.44 37.58 5.03
CA VAL A 36 14.05 36.48 5.91
C VAL A 36 12.97 35.65 5.22
N SER A 37 13.31 34.38 4.92
CA SER A 37 12.42 33.48 4.18
C SER A 37 11.27 32.94 5.03
N ASN A 38 10.04 33.00 4.52
CA ASN A 38 8.85 32.33 5.10
C ASN A 38 8.96 30.82 4.84
N ASN A 39 8.41 29.98 5.74
CA ASN A 39 8.41 28.50 5.59
C ASN A 39 7.90 28.04 4.22
N TRP A 40 6.90 28.72 3.67
CA TRP A 40 6.35 28.44 2.33
C TRP A 40 7.31 28.80 1.18
N SER A 41 8.10 29.87 1.36
CA SER A 41 9.12 30.29 0.40
C SER A 41 10.31 29.34 0.39
N ILE A 42 10.73 28.85 1.56
CA ILE A 42 11.75 27.78 1.69
C ILE A 42 11.29 26.48 1.00
N ALA A 43 10.02 26.12 1.17
CA ALA A 43 9.45 24.95 0.49
C ALA A 43 9.47 25.12 -1.05
N GLN A 44 9.16 26.31 -1.55
CA GLN A 44 9.23 26.61 -2.98
C GLN A 44 10.67 26.56 -3.51
N GLU A 45 11.63 27.10 -2.76
CA GLU A 45 13.05 27.09 -3.13
C GLU A 45 13.61 25.66 -3.20
N SER A 46 13.28 24.81 -2.23
CA SER A 46 13.69 23.40 -2.25
C SER A 46 13.06 22.61 -3.40
N LEU A 47 11.78 22.86 -3.73
CA LEU A 47 11.13 22.29 -4.91
C LEU A 47 11.79 22.77 -6.21
N TYR A 48 12.08 24.07 -6.32
CA TYR A 48 12.73 24.66 -7.48
C TYR A 48 14.10 24.02 -7.73
N VAL A 49 14.95 23.93 -6.70
CA VAL A 49 16.30 23.33 -6.80
C VAL A 49 16.21 21.84 -7.15
N THR A 50 15.26 21.11 -6.56
CA THR A 50 15.08 19.67 -6.83
C THR A 50 14.68 19.45 -8.29
N ILE A 51 13.68 20.20 -8.79
CA ILE A 51 13.23 20.10 -10.18
C ILE A 51 14.35 20.55 -11.12
N HIS A 52 15.12 21.57 -10.75
CA HIS A 52 16.24 22.05 -11.57
C HIS A 52 17.29 20.96 -11.73
N ASN A 53 17.69 20.32 -10.62
CA ASN A 53 18.62 19.19 -10.63
C ASN A 53 18.08 18.01 -11.45
N ILE A 54 16.78 17.71 -11.39
CA ILE A 54 16.18 16.65 -12.21
C ILE A 54 16.31 16.99 -13.70
N VAL A 55 15.94 18.21 -14.10
CA VAL A 55 15.99 18.64 -15.51
C VAL A 55 17.41 18.63 -16.05
N THR A 56 18.38 19.13 -15.28
CA THR A 56 19.78 19.17 -15.72
C THR A 56 20.44 17.81 -15.73
N ASN A 57 20.11 16.94 -14.76
CA ASN A 57 20.76 15.62 -14.63
C ASN A 57 20.12 14.53 -15.50
N GLN A 58 18.82 14.64 -15.82
CA GLN A 58 18.08 13.57 -16.50
C GLN A 58 17.62 13.92 -17.92
N ILE A 59 17.44 15.21 -18.25
CA ILE A 59 16.91 15.61 -19.56
C ILE A 59 18.04 16.10 -20.47
N ASN A 60 18.56 17.30 -20.20
CA ASN A 60 19.67 17.89 -20.96
C ASN A 60 20.17 19.13 -20.22
N ALA A 61 21.46 19.18 -19.87
CA ALA A 61 22.04 20.27 -19.10
C ALA A 61 22.00 21.63 -19.81
N ILE A 62 22.04 21.66 -21.15
CA ILE A 62 22.17 22.88 -21.95
C ILE A 62 20.82 23.30 -22.53
N ASN A 63 20.10 22.36 -23.17
CA ASN A 63 18.83 22.67 -23.86
C ASN A 63 17.60 22.43 -22.97
N GLY A 64 17.72 21.63 -21.90
CA GLY A 64 16.59 21.29 -21.02
C GLY A 64 16.16 22.45 -20.12
N GLN A 65 17.05 23.39 -19.83
CA GLN A 65 16.76 24.57 -19.00
C GLN A 65 15.73 25.51 -19.65
N ILE A 66 15.64 25.53 -20.98
CA ILE A 66 14.67 26.36 -21.71
C ILE A 66 13.23 25.95 -21.36
N TYR A 67 12.99 24.65 -21.13
CA TYR A 67 11.68 24.11 -20.77
C TYR A 67 11.43 24.09 -19.27
N PHE A 68 12.39 24.53 -18.45
CA PHE A 68 12.33 24.45 -17.00
C PHE A 68 11.07 25.13 -16.40
N PRO A 69 10.65 26.34 -16.83
CA PRO A 69 9.43 26.97 -16.29
C PRO A 69 8.16 26.15 -16.54
N PHE A 70 8.06 25.50 -17.71
CA PHE A 70 6.95 24.62 -18.05
C PHE A 70 6.97 23.32 -17.22
N ILE A 71 8.15 22.68 -17.11
CA ILE A 71 8.31 21.46 -16.32
C ILE A 71 8.01 21.72 -14.84
N TYR A 72 8.50 22.84 -14.30
CA TYR A 72 8.24 23.26 -12.93
C TYR A 72 6.74 23.42 -12.65
N THR A 73 6.04 24.19 -13.50
CA THR A 73 4.59 24.40 -13.35
C THR A 73 3.78 23.12 -13.48
N LEU A 74 4.11 22.26 -14.45
CA LEU A 74 3.47 20.97 -14.64
C LEU A 74 3.70 20.04 -13.45
N PHE A 75 4.93 19.96 -12.94
CA PHE A 75 5.27 19.11 -11.81
C PHE A 75 4.53 19.54 -10.54
N VAL A 76 4.54 20.83 -10.23
CA VAL A 76 3.83 21.39 -9.06
C VAL A 76 2.31 21.16 -9.19
N PHE A 77 1.75 21.35 -10.39
CA PHE A 77 0.34 21.07 -10.65
C PHE A 77 -0.02 19.59 -10.43
N ILE A 78 0.78 18.66 -10.97
CA ILE A 78 0.56 17.22 -10.76
C ILE A 78 0.70 16.85 -9.28
N LEU A 79 1.71 17.39 -8.60
CA LEU A 79 1.94 17.16 -7.18
C LEU A 79 0.74 17.58 -6.32
N ILE A 80 0.18 18.76 -6.59
CA ILE A 80 -0.99 19.29 -5.87
C ILE A 80 -2.24 18.46 -6.18
N ASN A 81 -2.48 18.09 -7.44
CA ASN A 81 -3.63 17.25 -7.80
C ASN A 81 -3.52 15.85 -7.16
N ASN A 82 -2.32 15.26 -7.09
CA ASN A 82 -2.09 13.99 -6.41
C ASN A 82 -2.30 14.12 -4.89
N LEU A 83 -1.87 15.23 -4.29
CA LEU A 83 -2.07 15.51 -2.87
C LEU A 83 -3.57 15.68 -2.54
N ILE A 84 -4.31 16.43 -3.36
CA ILE A 84 -5.77 16.60 -3.23
C ILE A 84 -6.48 15.26 -3.42
N GLY A 85 -6.04 14.43 -4.38
CA GLY A 85 -6.56 13.09 -4.59
C GLY A 85 -6.43 12.19 -3.37
N MET A 86 -5.27 12.24 -2.69
CA MET A 86 -5.05 11.53 -1.43
C MET A 86 -5.88 12.09 -0.28
N VAL A 87 -6.04 13.42 -0.20
CA VAL A 87 -6.91 14.05 0.82
C VAL A 87 -8.36 13.64 0.62
N ASN A 88 -8.87 13.61 -0.62
CA ASN A 88 -10.24 13.16 -0.89
C ASN A 88 -10.44 11.66 -0.61
N GLY A 89 -9.42 10.83 -0.87
CA GLY A 89 -9.43 9.41 -0.48
C GLY A 89 -9.46 9.21 1.03
N CYS A 90 -8.64 9.96 1.76
CA CYS A 90 -8.57 9.93 3.22
C CYS A 90 -9.84 10.51 3.88
N LEU A 91 -10.37 11.62 3.35
CA LEU A 91 -11.60 12.26 3.83
C LEU A 91 -12.83 11.37 3.58
N ARG A 92 -12.87 10.63 2.45
CA ARG A 92 -13.93 9.66 2.16
C ARG A 92 -13.91 8.49 3.16
N ILE A 93 -12.72 8.05 3.59
CA ILE A 93 -12.58 7.07 4.68
C ILE A 93 -13.06 7.68 6.01
N LEU A 94 -12.71 8.92 6.32
CA LEU A 94 -13.16 9.63 7.52
C LEU A 94 -14.67 9.90 7.56
N PHE A 95 -15.30 10.23 6.42
CA PHE A 95 -16.75 10.40 6.32
C PHE A 95 -17.50 9.07 6.41
N LEU A 96 -16.92 7.96 5.94
CA LEU A 96 -17.46 6.61 6.20
C LEU A 96 -17.40 6.21 7.68
N PHE A 97 -16.50 6.83 8.47
CA PHE A 97 -16.42 6.60 9.91
C PHE A 97 -17.32 7.51 10.75
N ASN A 98 -17.75 8.67 10.22
CA ASN A 98 -18.53 9.67 10.98
C ASN A 98 -20.02 9.70 10.60
N SER A 99 -20.40 9.20 9.43
CA SER A 99 -21.81 9.06 9.03
C SER A 99 -22.37 7.73 9.52
N ASN A 100 -22.72 7.66 10.80
CA ASN A 100 -23.80 6.78 11.23
C ASN A 100 -25.11 7.41 10.75
N ASP A 101 -25.73 6.77 9.75
CA ASP A 101 -27.09 6.95 9.18
C ASP A 101 -27.03 7.24 7.67
N LEU A 102 -27.71 6.55 6.74
CA LEU A 102 -28.56 5.37 6.74
C LEU A 102 -28.73 4.96 5.27
N CYS A 103 -28.43 3.71 4.91
CA CYS A 103 -29.22 3.00 3.91
C CYS A 103 -29.34 1.54 4.37
N SER A 104 -30.46 1.31 5.04
CA SER A 104 -30.89 0.08 5.70
C SER A 104 -31.52 -0.87 4.69
N CYS A 105 -30.75 -1.83 4.18
CA CYS A 105 -31.15 -3.23 3.92
C CYS A 105 -30.05 -4.01 3.16
N SER A 106 -29.06 -4.56 3.88
CA SER A 106 -28.50 -5.92 3.66
C SER A 106 -27.25 -6.21 4.51
N GLN A 107 -26.63 -5.21 5.16
CA GLN A 107 -25.44 -5.42 6.00
C GLN A 107 -25.73 -5.81 7.47
N ALA A 108 -26.90 -5.44 8.02
CA ALA A 108 -27.17 -5.54 9.46
C ALA A 108 -27.32 -6.97 10.01
N ALA A 109 -27.52 -7.98 9.15
CA ALA A 109 -27.56 -9.38 9.55
C ALA A 109 -26.17 -10.03 9.64
N TRP A 110 -25.15 -9.44 9.01
CA TRP A 110 -23.81 -10.03 8.92
C TRP A 110 -22.89 -9.61 10.06
N THR A 111 -23.00 -8.37 10.55
CA THR A 111 -22.13 -7.86 11.62
C THR A 111 -22.47 -8.47 12.97
N LYS A 112 -23.74 -8.71 13.30
CA LYS A 112 -24.12 -9.38 14.56
C LYS A 112 -23.64 -10.83 14.67
N LYS A 113 -23.47 -11.55 13.55
CA LYS A 113 -23.00 -12.94 13.54
C LYS A 113 -21.47 -13.06 13.68
N LEU A 114 -20.74 -12.02 13.27
CA LEU A 114 -19.27 -11.97 13.37
C LEU A 114 -18.77 -11.59 14.78
N TYR A 115 -19.51 -10.75 15.52
CA TYR A 115 -19.11 -10.39 16.89
C TYR A 115 -19.60 -11.37 17.97
N SER A 116 -20.69 -12.12 17.75
CA SER A 116 -21.18 -13.08 18.75
C SER A 116 -20.38 -14.39 18.83
N SER A 117 -19.38 -14.59 17.96
CA SER A 117 -18.63 -15.85 17.84
C SER A 117 -17.21 -15.79 18.41
N TYR A 118 -16.75 -14.62 18.86
CA TYR A 118 -15.47 -14.46 19.54
C TYR A 118 -15.70 -14.02 20.99
N SER A 119 -16.15 -14.96 21.81
CA SER A 119 -16.02 -14.88 23.26
C SER A 119 -14.55 -15.01 23.63
N TYR A 120 -13.90 -13.87 23.91
CA TYR A 120 -12.62 -13.86 24.59
C TYR A 120 -12.80 -14.45 25.99
N SER A 121 -12.37 -15.69 26.21
CA SER A 121 -12.09 -16.17 27.56
C SER A 121 -10.83 -15.45 28.04
N ALA A 122 -11.03 -14.48 28.92
CA ALA A 122 -9.95 -13.78 29.61
C ALA A 122 -9.21 -14.76 30.54
N ILE A 123 -8.16 -15.40 30.04
CA ILE A 123 -7.19 -16.09 30.88
C ILE A 123 -6.25 -15.01 31.41
N ALA A 124 -6.55 -14.52 32.61
CA ALA A 124 -5.67 -13.63 33.36
C ALA A 124 -4.43 -14.40 33.84
N THR A 125 -3.35 -14.36 33.07
CA THR A 125 -2.02 -14.71 33.60
C THR A 125 -1.46 -13.50 34.35
N LYS A 126 -1.47 -13.60 35.69
CA LYS A 126 -0.67 -12.71 36.55
C LYS A 126 0.81 -12.99 36.29
N THR A 127 1.45 -12.16 35.49
CA THR A 127 2.92 -12.03 35.47
C THR A 127 3.30 -10.56 35.50
N ALA A 128 4.06 -10.18 36.54
CA ALA A 128 4.51 -8.82 36.81
C ALA A 128 5.34 -8.23 35.64
N PRO A 129 5.34 -6.90 35.45
CA PRO A 129 6.05 -6.29 34.33
C PRO A 129 7.55 -6.22 34.65
N HIS A 130 8.32 -7.19 34.16
CA HIS A 130 9.78 -7.06 34.15
C HIS A 130 10.16 -6.11 33.01
N LYS A 131 10.61 -4.89 33.38
CA LYS A 131 11.16 -3.90 32.45
C LYS A 131 12.46 -4.42 31.83
N ASN A 132 12.38 -5.20 30.76
CA ASN A 132 13.52 -5.46 29.89
C ASN A 132 13.39 -4.60 28.64
N LYS A 133 14.12 -3.47 28.63
CA LYS A 133 14.46 -2.73 27.42
C LYS A 133 15.28 -3.69 26.55
N THR A 134 14.65 -4.36 25.58
CA THR A 134 15.36 -5.18 24.61
C THR A 134 16.18 -4.25 23.71
N ARG A 135 17.45 -4.06 24.04
CA ARG A 135 18.44 -3.60 23.08
C ARG A 135 18.55 -4.70 22.02
N TYR A 136 18.16 -4.41 20.78
CA TYR A 136 18.47 -5.27 19.65
C TYR A 136 20.00 -5.35 19.52
N SER A 137 20.58 -6.42 20.06
CA SER A 137 21.99 -6.74 19.89
C SER A 137 22.14 -7.50 18.58
N PHE A 138 22.67 -6.86 17.54
CA PHE A 138 23.20 -7.55 16.36
C PHE A 138 24.49 -8.28 16.77
N ASN A 139 24.35 -9.44 17.39
CA ASN A 139 25.48 -10.32 17.64
C ASN A 139 25.74 -11.10 16.34
N ASN A 140 26.72 -10.60 15.57
CA ASN A 140 27.17 -11.16 14.31
C ASN A 140 27.88 -12.51 14.53
N LYS A 141 27.10 -13.56 14.76
CA LYS A 141 27.55 -14.96 14.81
C LYS A 141 26.69 -15.78 13.87
N ASN A 142 27.04 -15.85 12.57
CA ASN A 142 26.57 -16.82 11.56
C ASN A 142 25.24 -17.56 11.84
N THR A 143 24.16 -16.85 12.17
CA THR A 143 22.83 -17.46 12.20
C THR A 143 22.26 -17.28 10.80
N PHE A 144 22.24 -18.37 10.04
CA PHE A 144 21.57 -18.48 8.74
C PHE A 144 20.05 -18.21 8.78
N TYR A 145 19.52 -17.85 9.94
CA TYR A 145 18.11 -17.63 10.24
C TYR A 145 17.89 -16.17 10.62
N LEU A 146 16.88 -15.56 10.03
CA LEU A 146 16.47 -14.20 10.32
C LEU A 146 15.60 -14.15 11.59
N ASN A 147 15.71 -13.05 12.33
CA ASN A 147 14.84 -12.80 13.47
C ASN A 147 13.38 -12.67 12.99
N PRO A 148 12.40 -13.33 13.63
CA PRO A 148 10.99 -13.24 13.25
C PRO A 148 10.44 -11.80 13.24
N ASP A 149 10.82 -10.96 14.20
CA ASP A 149 10.38 -9.55 14.26
C ASP A 149 10.97 -8.75 13.09
N TYR A 150 12.22 -9.05 12.70
CA TYR A 150 12.84 -8.45 11.53
C TYR A 150 12.10 -8.86 10.25
N ILE A 151 11.72 -10.14 10.13
CA ILE A 151 10.95 -10.60 8.97
C ILE A 151 9.62 -9.86 8.88
N THR A 152 8.90 -9.75 10.00
CA THR A 152 7.63 -9.03 10.04
C THR A 152 7.80 -7.57 9.64
N GLY A 153 8.78 -6.86 10.20
CA GLY A 153 9.04 -5.46 9.83
C GLY A 153 9.48 -5.30 8.36
N PHE A 154 10.29 -6.23 7.84
CA PHE A 154 10.71 -6.21 6.44
C PHE A 154 9.54 -6.44 5.48
N VAL A 155 8.67 -7.40 5.81
CA VAL A 155 7.47 -7.70 5.03
C VAL A 155 6.47 -6.55 5.11
N ASP A 156 6.42 -5.81 6.21
CA ASP A 156 5.58 -4.61 6.34
C ASP A 156 5.98 -3.51 5.34
N GLY A 157 7.24 -3.47 4.91
CA GLY A 157 7.70 -2.60 3.81
C GLY A 157 7.54 -3.25 2.44
N GLU A 158 8.29 -4.34 2.20
CA GLU A 158 8.53 -4.91 0.86
C GLU A 158 7.64 -6.11 0.50
N GLY A 159 6.83 -6.57 1.45
CA GLY A 159 5.97 -7.74 1.27
C GLY A 159 4.71 -7.46 0.47
N CYS A 160 4.23 -8.46 -0.25
CA CYS A 160 3.01 -8.40 -1.03
C CYS A 160 2.15 -9.65 -0.83
N PHE A 161 0.88 -9.44 -0.46
CA PHE A 161 -0.15 -10.46 -0.42
C PHE A 161 -1.08 -10.25 -1.62
N THR A 162 -1.21 -11.26 -2.48
CA THR A 162 -1.98 -11.15 -3.72
C THR A 162 -2.93 -12.32 -3.88
N LEU A 163 -4.14 -12.04 -4.37
CA LEU A 163 -5.09 -13.04 -4.84
C LEU A 163 -5.15 -12.95 -6.37
N SER A 164 -4.46 -13.84 -7.07
CA SER A 164 -4.47 -13.88 -8.53
C SER A 164 -5.68 -14.65 -9.03
N ILE A 165 -6.52 -14.01 -9.84
CA ILE A 165 -7.68 -14.62 -10.47
C ILE A 165 -7.40 -14.77 -11.96
N PHE A 166 -7.52 -15.99 -12.48
CA PHE A 166 -7.30 -16.26 -13.90
C PHE A 166 -8.31 -17.26 -14.44
N LYS A 167 -8.54 -17.20 -15.76
CA LYS A 167 -9.43 -18.13 -16.45
C LYS A 167 -8.80 -19.52 -16.48
N ALA A 168 -9.59 -20.52 -16.09
CA ALA A 168 -9.20 -21.92 -16.07
C ALA A 168 -10.36 -22.75 -16.63
N SER A 169 -10.30 -23.09 -17.92
CA SER A 169 -11.36 -23.83 -18.63
C SER A 169 -11.64 -25.23 -18.04
N ARG A 170 -10.71 -25.77 -17.25
CA ARG A 170 -10.83 -27.07 -16.57
C ARG A 170 -11.66 -27.01 -15.27
N ARG A 171 -12.09 -25.83 -14.83
CA ARG A 171 -12.89 -25.64 -13.62
C ARG A 171 -14.36 -25.44 -14.00
N LEU A 172 -15.28 -25.92 -13.16
CA LEU A 172 -16.74 -25.80 -13.36
C LEU A 172 -17.20 -24.36 -13.61
N LEU A 173 -16.61 -23.40 -12.90
CA LEU A 173 -16.91 -21.97 -13.05
C LEU A 173 -16.04 -21.27 -14.10
N GLY A 174 -15.07 -21.96 -14.72
CA GLY A 174 -14.14 -21.36 -15.68
C GLY A 174 -13.08 -20.43 -15.08
N TRP A 175 -13.02 -20.30 -13.76
CA TRP A 175 -12.10 -19.42 -13.04
C TRP A 175 -11.31 -20.17 -11.98
N GLN A 176 -10.08 -19.71 -11.72
CA GLN A 176 -9.23 -20.20 -10.65
C GLN A 176 -8.67 -19.01 -9.87
N ILE A 177 -8.83 -19.07 -8.56
CA ILE A 177 -8.25 -18.11 -7.61
C ILE A 177 -6.99 -18.76 -7.02
N LYS A 178 -5.89 -18.02 -7.01
CA LYS A 178 -4.61 -18.47 -6.48
C LYS A 178 -4.03 -17.42 -5.55
N PRO A 179 -3.97 -17.70 -4.24
CA PRO A 179 -3.29 -16.85 -3.29
C PRO A 179 -1.78 -16.97 -3.48
N ILE A 180 -1.10 -15.83 -3.39
CA ILE A 180 0.34 -15.71 -3.56
C ILE A 180 0.86 -14.73 -2.51
N PHE A 181 1.87 -15.16 -1.78
CA PHE A 181 2.73 -14.27 -1.00
C PHE A 181 4.04 -14.08 -1.76
N SER A 182 4.49 -12.84 -1.89
CA SER A 182 5.75 -12.55 -2.56
C SER A 182 6.49 -11.35 -1.99
N ILE A 183 7.81 -11.39 -2.12
CA ILE A 183 8.73 -10.30 -1.82
C ILE A 183 9.58 -10.12 -3.08
N SER A 184 9.60 -8.91 -3.64
CA SER A 184 10.36 -8.59 -4.85
C SER A 184 11.44 -7.58 -4.51
N LEU A 185 12.71 -7.91 -4.75
CA LEU A 185 13.86 -7.03 -4.50
C LEU A 185 14.77 -6.94 -5.72
N HIS A 186 15.71 -6.00 -5.72
CA HIS A 186 16.75 -5.95 -6.74
C HIS A 186 17.69 -7.17 -6.63
N ASN A 187 18.25 -7.62 -7.75
CA ASN A 187 19.23 -8.72 -7.83
C ASN A 187 20.45 -8.55 -6.89
N LYS A 188 20.81 -7.31 -6.51
CA LYS A 188 21.90 -7.03 -5.57
C LYS A 188 21.65 -7.63 -4.19
N ASP A 189 20.38 -7.74 -3.80
CA ASP A 189 19.93 -8.18 -2.48
C ASP A 189 19.39 -9.61 -2.49
N ILE A 190 19.77 -10.41 -3.50
CA ILE A 190 19.35 -11.83 -3.61
C ILE A 190 19.69 -12.64 -2.35
N LYS A 191 20.80 -12.34 -1.68
CA LYS A 191 21.22 -13.00 -0.43
C LYS A 191 20.17 -12.86 0.68
N LEU A 192 19.43 -11.75 0.70
CA LEU A 192 18.35 -11.53 1.67
C LEU A 192 17.15 -12.44 1.36
N LEU A 193 16.81 -12.58 0.07
CA LEU A 193 15.75 -13.51 -0.36
C LEU A 193 16.12 -14.97 -0.06
N GLU A 194 17.39 -15.35 -0.25
CA GLU A 194 17.90 -16.68 0.12
C GLU A 194 17.82 -16.90 1.64
N ALA A 195 18.15 -15.90 2.44
CA ALA A 195 18.03 -15.98 3.90
C ALA A 195 16.56 -16.13 4.34
N MET A 196 15.63 -15.41 3.71
CA MET A 196 14.19 -15.55 3.93
C MET A 196 13.71 -16.97 3.56
N GLN A 197 14.12 -17.47 2.39
CA GLN A 197 13.78 -18.82 1.93
C GLN A 197 14.29 -19.89 2.91
N ARG A 198 15.52 -19.75 3.40
CA ARG A 198 16.10 -20.67 4.39
C ARG A 198 15.40 -20.58 5.74
N THR A 199 15.02 -19.38 6.17
CA THR A 199 14.36 -19.17 7.47
C THR A 199 12.97 -19.80 7.50
N PHE A 200 12.18 -19.62 6.45
CA PHE A 200 10.86 -20.27 6.36
C PHE A 200 10.93 -21.73 5.90
N GLY A 201 12.03 -22.15 5.29
CA GLY A 201 12.20 -23.50 4.73
C GLY A 201 11.27 -23.81 3.55
N LEU A 202 10.69 -22.79 2.92
CA LEU A 202 9.67 -22.92 1.87
C LEU A 202 9.78 -21.80 0.85
N GLY A 203 9.02 -21.94 -0.24
CA GLY A 203 8.98 -20.95 -1.33
C GLY A 203 10.10 -21.14 -2.34
N LYS A 204 10.02 -20.37 -3.42
CA LYS A 204 10.98 -20.41 -4.53
C LYS A 204 11.34 -18.98 -4.94
N ILE A 205 12.58 -18.79 -5.38
CA ILE A 205 13.07 -17.52 -5.90
C ILE A 205 13.06 -17.58 -7.42
N TYR A 206 12.50 -16.55 -8.05
CA TYR A 206 12.38 -16.42 -9.49
C TYR A 206 13.00 -15.10 -9.95
N LYS A 207 13.56 -15.08 -11.16
CA LYS A 207 13.86 -13.83 -11.85
C LYS A 207 12.54 -13.13 -12.22
N HIS A 208 12.45 -11.84 -11.94
CA HIS A 208 11.30 -11.02 -12.24
C HIS A 208 11.78 -9.78 -13.01
N GLY A 209 11.53 -9.72 -14.32
CA GLY A 209 12.14 -8.70 -15.17
C GLY A 209 13.66 -8.85 -15.30
N ASN A 210 14.35 -7.75 -15.65
CA ASN A 210 15.79 -7.78 -15.92
C ASN A 210 16.64 -7.77 -14.64
N ASP A 211 16.30 -6.90 -13.69
CA ASP A 211 17.16 -6.62 -12.52
C ASP A 211 16.52 -6.96 -11.17
N SER A 212 15.32 -7.56 -11.15
CA SER A 212 14.64 -7.91 -9.91
C SER A 212 14.50 -9.42 -9.73
N MET A 213 14.53 -9.82 -8.46
CA MET A 213 14.36 -11.19 -7.99
C MET A 213 13.13 -11.22 -7.08
N GLN A 214 12.32 -12.26 -7.22
CA GLN A 214 11.10 -12.42 -6.47
C GLN A 214 11.13 -13.74 -5.68
N TYR A 215 11.08 -13.64 -4.36
CA TYR A 215 10.73 -14.76 -3.50
C TYR A 215 9.20 -14.93 -3.52
N ARG A 216 8.72 -16.12 -3.86
CA ARG A 216 7.28 -16.39 -4.04
C ARG A 216 6.87 -17.70 -3.37
N VAL A 217 5.76 -17.63 -2.64
CA VAL A 217 5.06 -18.76 -2.04
C VAL A 217 3.64 -18.79 -2.57
N SER A 218 3.21 -19.93 -3.13
CA SER A 218 1.87 -20.07 -3.70
C SER A 218 1.18 -21.41 -3.45
N SER A 219 1.85 -22.35 -2.78
CA SER A 219 1.22 -23.58 -2.34
C SER A 219 0.36 -23.28 -1.12
N LEU A 220 -0.88 -23.77 -1.09
CA LEU A 220 -1.82 -23.56 0.02
C LEU A 220 -1.24 -24.07 1.35
N SER A 221 -0.55 -25.21 1.33
CA SER A 221 0.13 -25.79 2.49
C SER A 221 1.22 -24.86 3.05
N ASN A 222 2.02 -24.27 2.16
CA ASN A 222 3.15 -23.44 2.55
C ASN A 222 2.69 -22.06 2.99
N LEU A 223 1.62 -21.55 2.37
CA LEU A 223 0.99 -20.30 2.77
C LEU A 223 0.38 -20.37 4.17
N GLN A 224 -0.04 -21.56 4.62
CA GLN A 224 -0.51 -21.74 6.00
C GLN A 224 0.59 -21.44 7.02
N ILE A 225 1.83 -21.91 6.77
CA ILE A 225 2.98 -21.63 7.64
C ILE A 225 3.28 -20.12 7.66
N ILE A 226 3.14 -19.45 6.51
CA ILE A 226 3.30 -17.99 6.42
C ILE A 226 2.22 -17.27 7.24
N THR A 227 0.96 -17.69 7.16
CA THR A 227 -0.11 -17.09 7.98
C THR A 227 0.11 -17.34 9.47
N GLU A 228 0.57 -18.54 9.86
CA GLU A 228 0.89 -18.85 11.26
C GLU A 228 2.01 -17.93 11.82
N HIS A 229 3.00 -17.57 10.99
CA HIS A 229 4.02 -16.58 11.35
C HIS A 229 3.40 -15.20 11.63
N PHE A 230 2.57 -14.68 10.73
CA PHE A 230 1.97 -13.35 10.88
C PHE A 230 0.83 -13.27 11.90
N ASP A 231 0.23 -14.41 12.26
CA ASP A 231 -0.67 -14.49 13.41
C ASP A 231 0.10 -14.33 14.73
N LYS A 232 1.31 -14.90 14.80
CA LYS A 232 2.18 -14.78 15.98
C LYS A 232 2.91 -13.44 16.04
N TYR A 233 3.34 -12.92 14.90
CA TYR A 233 4.06 -11.66 14.75
C TYR A 233 3.29 -10.74 13.79
N PRO A 234 2.27 -10.01 14.30
CA PRO A 234 1.37 -9.23 13.46
C PRO A 234 2.05 -8.05 12.77
N LEU A 235 1.64 -7.80 11.54
CA LEU A 235 1.99 -6.59 10.78
C LEU A 235 1.36 -5.35 11.43
N ILE A 236 2.02 -4.20 11.33
CA ILE A 236 1.59 -2.96 11.99
C ILE A 236 1.04 -1.96 10.96
N THR A 237 1.55 -1.97 9.73
CA THR A 237 1.09 -1.02 8.70
C THR A 237 -0.29 -1.40 8.15
N GLN A 238 -0.80 -0.58 7.22
CA GLN A 238 -2.03 -0.86 6.47
C GLN A 238 -2.01 -2.22 5.77
N LYS A 239 -0.82 -2.79 5.52
CA LYS A 239 -0.63 -4.15 4.97
C LYS A 239 -1.23 -5.25 5.86
N GLN A 240 -1.47 -4.97 7.15
CA GLN A 240 -2.21 -5.88 8.02
C GLN A 240 -3.64 -6.13 7.51
N ALA A 241 -4.31 -5.12 6.95
CA ALA A 241 -5.64 -5.29 6.37
C ALA A 241 -5.59 -6.22 5.15
N ASP A 242 -4.58 -6.05 4.28
CA ASP A 242 -4.36 -6.93 3.12
C ASP A 242 -4.11 -8.38 3.56
N TYR A 243 -3.31 -8.56 4.62
CA TYR A 243 -3.07 -9.87 5.21
C TYR A 243 -4.36 -10.53 5.74
N LEU A 244 -5.22 -9.78 6.45
CA LEU A 244 -6.47 -10.30 6.97
C LEU A 244 -7.41 -10.74 5.84
N LEU A 245 -7.52 -9.95 4.77
CA LEU A 245 -8.30 -10.31 3.58
C LEU A 245 -7.71 -11.55 2.88
N PHE A 246 -6.39 -11.61 2.78
CA PHE A 246 -5.67 -12.75 2.23
C PHE A 246 -5.94 -14.04 3.03
N LYS A 247 -5.91 -13.96 4.37
CA LYS A 247 -6.21 -15.07 5.26
C LYS A 247 -7.68 -15.53 5.13
N GLN A 248 -8.62 -14.60 5.07
CA GLN A 248 -10.03 -14.94 4.82
C GLN A 248 -10.19 -15.68 3.48
N ALA A 249 -9.52 -15.21 2.42
CA ALA A 249 -9.57 -15.88 1.13
C ALA A 249 -8.95 -17.27 1.14
N MET A 250 -7.86 -17.46 1.89
CA MET A 250 -7.26 -18.78 2.11
C MET A 250 -8.25 -19.76 2.75
N ASP A 251 -9.01 -19.32 3.76
CA ASP A 251 -10.00 -20.16 4.46
C ASP A 251 -11.17 -20.54 3.54
N THR A 252 -11.68 -19.58 2.77
CA THR A 252 -12.69 -19.82 1.72
C THR A 252 -12.20 -20.82 0.66
N ILE A 253 -10.92 -20.77 0.30
CA ILE A 253 -10.33 -21.72 -0.65
C ILE A 253 -10.25 -23.12 -0.03
N ARG A 254 -9.81 -23.22 1.24
CA ARG A 254 -9.70 -24.48 1.98
C ARG A 254 -11.05 -25.18 2.13
N ASN A 255 -12.10 -24.42 2.43
CA ASN A 255 -13.47 -24.93 2.56
C ASN A 255 -14.13 -25.29 1.21
N LYS A 256 -13.41 -25.11 0.08
CA LYS A 256 -13.93 -25.28 -1.30
C LYS A 256 -15.09 -24.36 -1.66
N GLU A 257 -15.35 -23.32 -0.86
CA GLU A 257 -16.42 -22.34 -1.08
C GLU A 257 -16.15 -21.42 -2.29
N HIS A 258 -14.90 -21.30 -2.72
CA HIS A 258 -14.51 -20.63 -3.97
C HIS A 258 -15.12 -21.24 -5.24
N LEU A 259 -15.73 -22.43 -5.14
CA LEU A 259 -16.50 -23.07 -6.22
C LEU A 259 -17.96 -22.59 -6.28
N SER A 260 -18.37 -21.72 -5.36
CA SER A 260 -19.67 -21.06 -5.37
C SER A 260 -19.59 -19.72 -6.11
N LEU A 261 -20.56 -19.50 -7.02
CA LEU A 261 -20.69 -18.28 -7.82
C LEU A 261 -20.76 -17.02 -6.95
N THR A 262 -21.48 -17.09 -5.82
CA THR A 262 -21.67 -15.97 -4.89
C THR A 262 -20.35 -15.48 -4.29
N VAL A 263 -19.47 -16.42 -3.95
CA VAL A 263 -18.18 -16.13 -3.32
C VAL A 263 -17.20 -15.62 -4.37
N LEU A 264 -17.26 -16.14 -5.59
CA LEU A 264 -16.45 -15.65 -6.71
C LEU A 264 -16.77 -14.20 -7.04
N PHE A 265 -18.05 -13.81 -7.10
CA PHE A 265 -18.45 -12.41 -7.32
C PHE A 265 -17.92 -11.46 -6.25
N ARG A 266 -17.77 -11.92 -5.00
CA ARG A 266 -17.23 -11.12 -3.89
C ARG A 266 -15.76 -10.74 -4.09
N TYR A 267 -15.02 -11.46 -4.93
CA TYR A 267 -13.63 -11.11 -5.27
C TYR A 267 -13.50 -10.21 -6.51
N PHE A 268 -14.60 -10.00 -7.26
CA PHE A 268 -14.62 -9.16 -8.46
C PHE A 268 -15.17 -7.75 -8.22
N LEU A 269 -15.87 -7.52 -7.11
CA LEU A 269 -16.46 -6.25 -6.69
C LEU A 269 -15.67 -5.65 -5.52
#